data_AF-A0A7S0KVD2-F1
#
_entry.id   AF-A0A7S0KVD2-F1
#
_cell.length_a   1.000
_cell.length_b   1.000
_cell.length_c   1.000
_cell.angle_alpha   90.00
_cell.angle_beta   90.00
_cell.angle_gamma   90.00
#
_symmetry.space_group_name_H-M   'P 1'
#
loop_
_entity.id
_entity.type
_entity.pdbx_description
1 polymer ?
#
loop_
_entity_poly.entity_id
_entity_poly.type
_entity_poly.pdbx_seq_one_letter_code
_entity_poly.pdbx_strand_id
1 'polypeptide(L)'
;LVRGDSQQRRRVPRDRAMVTPASAGGTPRELAPFIKRADEIQAHNSLMAYYCRLQAVELGMAAPPERRPHRVLASLIANLEATKPKAGLVDPATDFAVCRQFALSVYARADRNDVRVGTSNAPPTRTQVEAFSAAGTFLAALDQSTFAGLCDEDLRARREYAEWRAWDLATAMHAGRQPSPVNGHGHGHGGGS
;
A
#
# COMPACT_ATOMS: atom_id res chain seq x y z
N LEU A 1 -65.38 -9.33 36.38
CA LEU A 1 -64.37 -8.26 36.25
C LEU A 1 -63.47 -8.60 35.07
N VAL A 2 -63.67 -7.93 33.93
CA VAL A 2 -63.04 -8.24 32.65
C VAL A 2 -61.92 -7.24 32.37
N ARG A 3 -60.75 -7.80 32.03
CA ARG A 3 -59.59 -7.32 31.25
C ARG A 3 -59.56 -5.85 30.80
N GLY A 4 -58.42 -5.21 31.03
CA GLY A 4 -58.00 -3.97 30.36
C GLY A 4 -56.48 -3.91 30.21
N ASP A 5 -56.00 -4.10 28.98
CA ASP A 5 -54.62 -3.97 28.51
C ASP A 5 -53.98 -2.61 28.87
N SER A 6 -52.71 -2.64 29.28
CA SER A 6 -51.85 -1.45 29.33
C SER A 6 -50.56 -1.71 28.55
N GLN A 7 -50.67 -1.52 27.24
CA GLN A 7 -49.58 -1.44 26.27
C GLN A 7 -48.67 -0.24 26.56
N GLN A 8 -47.50 -0.49 27.15
CA GLN A 8 -46.45 0.51 27.30
C GLN A 8 -45.69 0.66 25.97
N ARG A 9 -46.07 1.66 25.17
CA ARG A 9 -45.38 2.11 23.97
C ARG A 9 -43.92 2.47 24.28
N ARG A 10 -42.96 1.60 23.91
CA ARG A 10 -41.54 1.95 23.88
C ARG A 10 -41.25 2.73 22.60
N ARG A 11 -40.88 4.00 22.78
CA ARG A 11 -40.47 4.93 21.72
C ARG A 11 -39.12 4.47 21.14
N VAL A 12 -39.08 4.36 19.81
CA VAL A 12 -37.86 4.17 19.02
C VAL A 12 -37.09 5.51 19.01
N PRO A 13 -35.80 5.56 19.42
CA PRO A 13 -34.98 6.74 19.16
C PRO A 13 -34.56 6.73 17.68
N ARG A 14 -35.01 7.75 16.96
CA ARG A 14 -34.63 8.12 15.61
C ARG A 14 -33.13 8.43 15.50
N ASP A 15 -32.56 8.03 14.37
CA ASP A 15 -31.41 8.63 13.68
C ASP A 15 -30.39 9.37 14.54
N ARG A 16 -29.42 8.61 15.02
CA ARG A 16 -28.10 9.17 15.33
C ARG A 16 -27.37 9.34 14.00
N ALA A 17 -27.68 10.44 13.31
CA ALA A 17 -26.90 10.90 12.16
C ALA A 17 -25.42 10.91 12.58
N MET A 18 -24.64 10.03 11.96
CA MET A 18 -23.21 9.99 12.16
C MET A 18 -22.65 11.29 11.59
N VAL A 19 -22.17 12.16 12.46
CA VAL A 19 -21.37 13.32 12.08
C VAL A 19 -20.10 12.75 11.45
N THR A 20 -20.05 12.70 10.12
CA THR A 20 -18.82 12.42 9.39
C THR A 20 -17.90 13.61 9.63
N PRO A 21 -16.70 13.44 10.23
CA PRO A 21 -15.77 14.54 10.33
C PRO A 21 -15.33 14.92 8.92
N ALA A 22 -15.77 16.11 8.49
CA ALA A 22 -15.26 16.76 7.30
C ALA A 22 -13.73 16.86 7.38
N SER A 23 -13.08 16.36 6.33
CA SER A 23 -11.71 16.61 5.89
C SER A 23 -10.79 17.26 6.95
N ALA A 24 -10.17 16.44 7.80
CA ALA A 24 -8.85 16.80 8.29
C ALA A 24 -7.97 16.92 7.04
N GLY A 25 -7.47 18.12 6.73
CA GLY A 25 -6.78 18.47 5.48
C GLY A 25 -5.43 17.80 5.25
N GLY A 26 -5.21 16.60 5.79
CA GLY A 26 -4.04 15.77 5.56
C GLY A 26 -4.25 14.79 4.40
N THR A 27 -3.14 14.34 3.83
CA THR A 27 -3.10 13.25 2.86
C THR A 27 -3.72 11.99 3.46
N PRO A 28 -4.70 11.35 2.80
CA PRO A 28 -5.30 10.13 3.32
C PRO A 28 -4.26 9.02 3.48
N ARG A 29 -4.44 8.17 4.50
CA ARG A 29 -3.48 7.11 4.86
C ARG A 29 -3.21 6.11 3.73
N GLU A 30 -4.20 5.87 2.88
CA GLU A 30 -4.07 4.95 1.72
C GLU A 30 -3.23 5.55 0.60
N LEU A 31 -3.21 6.88 0.46
CA LEU A 31 -2.48 7.60 -0.59
C LEU A 31 -1.04 7.91 -0.16
N ALA A 32 -0.84 8.16 1.15
CA ALA A 32 0.42 8.63 1.69
C ALA A 32 1.65 7.75 1.36
N PRO A 33 1.58 6.40 1.39
CA PRO A 33 2.72 5.56 1.03
C PRO A 33 3.20 5.81 -0.40
N PHE A 34 2.28 5.86 -1.36
CA PHE A 34 2.60 6.07 -2.77
C PHE A 34 3.21 7.44 -3.02
N ILE A 35 2.67 8.48 -2.40
CA ILE A 35 3.18 9.86 -2.52
C ILE A 35 4.59 9.95 -1.95
N LYS A 36 4.79 9.44 -0.72
CA LYS A 36 6.10 9.41 -0.06
C LYS A 36 7.13 8.70 -0.93
N ARG A 37 6.80 7.51 -1.44
CA ARG A 37 7.72 6.72 -2.28
C ARG A 37 8.02 7.45 -3.59
N ALA A 38 7.02 8.04 -4.23
CA ALA A 38 7.24 8.80 -5.46
C ALA A 38 8.23 9.95 -5.26
N ASP A 39 8.11 10.70 -4.17
CA ASP A 39 8.99 11.82 -3.86
C ASP A 39 10.44 11.35 -3.58
N GLU A 40 10.61 10.22 -2.89
CA GLU A 40 11.93 9.64 -2.60
C GLU A 40 12.69 9.18 -3.85
N ILE A 41 11.98 8.60 -4.84
CA ILE A 41 12.62 7.99 -6.00
C ILE A 41 12.59 8.87 -7.25
N GLN A 42 11.86 9.97 -7.28
CA GLN A 42 11.68 10.80 -8.49
C GLN A 42 13.00 11.24 -9.15
N ALA A 43 14.04 11.53 -8.37
CA ALA A 43 15.34 11.94 -8.92
C ALA A 43 16.11 10.77 -9.58
N HIS A 44 15.82 9.52 -9.21
CA HIS A 44 16.58 8.33 -9.62
C HIS A 44 15.77 7.39 -10.52
N ASN A 45 14.45 7.41 -10.41
CA ASN A 45 13.52 6.58 -11.19
C ASN A 45 12.20 7.34 -11.40
N SER A 46 12.20 8.26 -12.37
CA SER A 46 11.03 9.07 -12.73
C SER A 46 9.82 8.24 -13.17
N LEU A 47 10.05 7.10 -13.85
CA LEU A 47 8.98 6.24 -14.37
C LEU A 47 8.21 5.58 -13.22
N MET A 48 8.90 4.94 -12.27
CA MET A 48 8.24 4.35 -11.12
C MET A 48 7.59 5.43 -10.23
N ALA A 49 8.23 6.60 -10.10
CA ALA A 49 7.65 7.72 -9.34
C ALA A 49 6.34 8.23 -9.97
N TYR A 50 6.26 8.25 -11.31
CA TYR A 50 5.04 8.58 -12.03
C TYR A 50 3.93 7.57 -11.70
N TYR A 51 4.20 6.27 -11.79
CA TYR A 51 3.18 5.25 -11.53
C TYR A 51 2.78 5.14 -10.05
N CYS A 52 3.66 5.45 -9.10
CA CYS A 52 3.25 5.63 -7.71
C CYS A 52 2.23 6.78 -7.56
N ARG A 53 2.45 7.92 -8.21
CA ARG A 53 1.49 9.04 -8.16
C ARG A 53 0.19 8.71 -8.88
N LEU A 54 0.26 7.99 -10.00
CA LEU A 54 -0.93 7.53 -10.71
C LEU A 54 -1.78 6.63 -9.81
N GLN A 55 -1.16 5.68 -9.12
CA GLN A 55 -1.87 4.82 -8.16
C GLN A 55 -2.52 5.61 -7.02
N ALA A 56 -1.84 6.64 -6.48
CA ALA A 56 -2.42 7.53 -5.48
C ALA A 56 -3.65 8.29 -6.02
N VAL A 57 -3.63 8.69 -7.30
CA VAL A 57 -4.76 9.33 -7.97
C VAL A 57 -5.91 8.35 -8.17
N GLU A 58 -5.65 7.13 -8.66
CA GLU A 58 -6.67 6.09 -8.84
C GLU A 58 -7.40 5.79 -7.52
N LEU A 59 -6.66 5.57 -6.44
CA LEU A 59 -7.21 5.34 -5.10
C LEU A 59 -8.02 6.54 -4.58
N GLY A 60 -7.49 7.75 -4.75
CA GLY A 60 -8.20 8.96 -4.33
C GLY A 60 -9.48 9.22 -5.13
N MET A 61 -9.50 8.84 -6.41
CA MET A 61 -10.68 8.96 -7.27
C MET A 61 -11.73 7.88 -6.97
N ALA A 62 -11.31 6.68 -6.57
CA ALA A 62 -12.19 5.59 -6.15
C ALA A 62 -12.93 5.88 -4.83
N ALA A 63 -12.43 6.82 -4.02
CA ALA A 63 -13.12 7.24 -2.80
C ALA A 63 -14.51 7.87 -3.10
N PRO A 64 -15.50 7.69 -2.20
CA PRO A 64 -16.81 8.34 -2.31
C PRO A 64 -16.66 9.85 -2.49
N PRO A 65 -17.53 10.52 -3.29
CA PRO A 65 -17.42 11.95 -3.56
C PRO A 65 -17.27 12.82 -2.31
N GLU A 66 -17.96 12.49 -1.23
CA GLU A 66 -17.97 13.23 0.03
C GLU A 66 -16.66 13.11 0.82
N ARG A 67 -15.86 12.07 0.53
CA ARG A 67 -14.59 11.75 1.19
C ARG A 67 -13.38 11.97 0.29
N ARG A 68 -13.61 12.42 -0.94
CA ARG A 68 -12.58 12.58 -1.96
C ARG A 68 -11.59 13.70 -1.57
N PRO A 69 -10.28 13.44 -1.57
CA PRO A 69 -9.27 14.42 -1.16
C PRO A 69 -8.95 15.40 -2.31
N HIS A 70 -9.89 16.26 -2.68
CA HIS A 70 -9.80 17.12 -3.88
C HIS A 70 -8.51 17.93 -3.99
N ARG A 71 -8.04 18.54 -2.89
CA ARG A 71 -6.80 19.34 -2.90
C ARG A 71 -5.57 18.48 -3.18
N VAL A 72 -5.50 17.28 -2.58
CA VAL A 72 -4.40 16.33 -2.80
C VAL A 72 -4.44 15.83 -4.23
N LEU A 73 -5.61 15.46 -4.75
CA LEU A 73 -5.77 15.01 -6.15
C LEU A 73 -5.35 16.08 -7.15
N ALA A 74 -5.78 17.33 -6.96
CA ALA A 74 -5.37 18.44 -7.82
C ALA A 74 -3.83 18.61 -7.84
N SER A 75 -3.18 18.51 -6.67
CA SER A 75 -1.73 18.56 -6.58
C SER A 75 -1.04 17.38 -7.25
N LEU A 76 -1.59 16.17 -7.12
CA LEU A 76 -1.02 14.97 -7.74
C LEU A 76 -1.13 15.02 -9.26
N ILE A 77 -2.28 15.43 -9.79
CA ILE A 77 -2.51 15.58 -11.23
C ILE A 77 -1.55 16.63 -11.81
N ALA A 78 -1.42 17.80 -11.16
CA ALA A 78 -0.47 18.82 -11.59
C ALA A 78 0.97 18.29 -11.61
N ASN A 79 1.36 17.49 -10.63
CA ASN A 79 2.70 16.89 -10.56
C ASN A 79 2.90 15.81 -11.65
N LEU A 80 1.89 14.98 -11.91
CA LEU A 80 1.90 14.00 -13.01
C LEU A 80 2.12 14.70 -14.36
N GLU A 81 1.36 15.76 -14.66
CA GLU A 81 1.52 16.52 -15.91
C GLU A 81 2.92 17.16 -16.03
N ALA A 82 3.43 17.75 -14.95
CA ALA A 82 4.76 18.38 -14.94
C ALA A 82 5.91 17.35 -15.07
N THR A 83 5.71 16.11 -14.65
CA THR A 83 6.76 15.09 -14.58
C THR A 83 6.69 14.06 -15.70
N LYS A 84 5.56 13.98 -16.41
CA LYS A 84 5.32 13.10 -17.55
C LYS A 84 6.46 13.10 -18.58
N PRO A 85 7.03 14.26 -19.00
CA PRO A 85 8.14 14.26 -19.96
C PRO A 85 9.39 13.56 -19.43
N LYS A 86 9.67 13.68 -18.12
CA LYS A 86 10.82 13.05 -17.47
C LYS A 86 10.59 11.57 -17.17
N ALA A 87 9.34 11.13 -17.09
CA ALA A 87 8.99 9.73 -16.87
C ALA A 87 9.35 8.86 -18.09
N GLY A 88 9.35 9.43 -19.30
CA GLY A 88 9.71 8.70 -20.52
C GLY A 88 8.73 7.56 -20.84
N LEU A 89 7.42 7.81 -20.63
CA LEU A 89 6.36 6.83 -20.87
C LEU A 89 6.41 6.31 -22.31
N VAL A 90 6.29 5.00 -22.48
CA VAL A 90 6.29 4.35 -23.80
C VAL A 90 4.92 3.75 -24.08
N ASP A 91 4.61 2.65 -23.41
CA ASP A 91 3.34 1.94 -23.48
C ASP A 91 3.17 1.12 -22.19
N PRO A 92 1.94 0.73 -21.81
CA PRO A 92 1.70 0.06 -20.54
C PRO A 92 2.51 -1.23 -20.34
N ALA A 93 2.76 -2.02 -21.39
CA ALA A 93 3.48 -3.29 -21.26
C ALA A 93 5.00 -3.06 -21.06
N THR A 94 5.59 -2.16 -21.84
CA THR A 94 7.00 -1.76 -21.69
C THR A 94 7.25 -1.10 -20.34
N ASP A 95 6.39 -0.15 -19.97
CA ASP A 95 6.49 0.57 -18.71
C ASP A 95 6.33 -0.36 -17.51
N PHE A 96 5.38 -1.31 -17.58
CA PHE A 96 5.19 -2.33 -16.57
C PHE A 96 6.44 -3.19 -16.40
N ALA A 97 7.08 -3.64 -17.49
CA ALA A 97 8.28 -4.47 -17.38
C ALA A 97 9.42 -3.77 -16.63
N VAL A 98 9.64 -2.49 -16.91
CA VAL A 98 10.65 -1.66 -16.21
C VAL A 98 10.29 -1.45 -14.74
N CYS A 99 9.03 -1.08 -14.46
CA CYS A 99 8.55 -0.88 -13.10
C CYS A 99 8.58 -2.18 -12.28
N ARG A 100 8.22 -3.32 -12.89
CA ARG A 100 8.28 -4.66 -12.30
C ARG A 100 9.70 -5.02 -11.91
N GLN A 101 10.66 -4.83 -12.80
CA GLN A 101 12.07 -5.09 -12.49
C GLN A 101 12.55 -4.25 -11.30
N PHE A 102 12.18 -2.97 -11.26
CA PHE A 102 12.50 -2.10 -10.14
C PHE A 102 11.87 -2.59 -8.82
N ALA A 103 10.56 -2.83 -8.80
CA ALA A 103 9.86 -3.28 -7.60
C ALA A 103 10.41 -4.62 -7.06
N LEU A 104 10.69 -5.57 -7.95
CA LEU A 104 11.30 -6.86 -7.59
C LEU A 104 12.74 -6.69 -7.06
N SER A 105 13.51 -5.73 -7.58
CA SER A 105 14.86 -5.46 -7.06
C SER A 105 14.83 -4.91 -5.63
N VAL A 106 13.86 -4.03 -5.32
CA VAL A 106 13.65 -3.49 -3.97
C VAL A 106 13.19 -4.61 -3.03
N TYR A 107 12.25 -5.44 -3.47
CA TYR A 107 11.80 -6.61 -2.72
C TYR A 107 12.95 -7.58 -2.43
N ALA A 108 13.74 -7.96 -3.43
CA ALA A 108 14.88 -8.86 -3.25
C ALA A 108 15.94 -8.30 -2.30
N ARG A 109 16.14 -6.98 -2.30
CA ARG A 109 17.01 -6.32 -1.33
C ARG A 109 16.42 -6.34 0.07
N ALA A 110 15.12 -6.16 0.24
CA ALA A 110 14.44 -6.27 1.53
C ALA A 110 14.57 -7.70 2.08
N ASP A 111 14.26 -8.71 1.26
CA ASP A 111 14.32 -10.13 1.66
C ASP A 111 15.73 -10.57 2.04
N ARG A 112 16.75 -10.16 1.28
CA ARG A 112 18.15 -10.47 1.59
C ARG A 112 18.60 -9.91 2.95
N ASN A 113 18.04 -8.78 3.38
CA ASN A 113 18.39 -8.12 4.64
C ASN A 113 17.35 -8.39 5.75
N ASP A 114 16.41 -9.30 5.53
CA ASP A 114 15.40 -9.67 6.51
C ASP A 114 16.04 -10.35 7.73
N VAL A 115 15.56 -10.00 8.93
CA VAL A 115 15.96 -10.69 10.17
C VAL A 115 14.92 -11.73 10.49
N ARG A 116 15.33 -12.99 10.50
CA ARG A 116 14.47 -14.14 10.78
C ARG A 116 14.77 -14.68 12.17
N VAL A 117 13.84 -15.47 12.70
CA VAL A 117 14.08 -16.18 13.96
C VAL A 117 15.33 -17.06 13.80
N GLY A 118 16.24 -16.99 14.78
CA GLY A 118 17.49 -17.74 14.77
C GLY A 118 18.64 -17.11 13.97
N THR A 119 18.43 -16.01 13.25
CA THR A 119 19.54 -15.26 12.61
C THR A 119 20.16 -14.21 13.53
N SER A 120 19.37 -13.66 14.46
CA SER A 120 19.83 -12.68 15.44
C SER A 120 18.89 -12.67 16.65
N ASN A 121 19.44 -12.37 17.83
CA ASN A 121 18.65 -12.11 19.04
C ASN A 121 18.18 -10.65 19.16
N ALA A 122 18.59 -9.78 18.23
CA ALA A 122 18.22 -8.37 18.23
C ALA A 122 16.81 -8.15 17.64
N PRO A 123 16.06 -7.14 18.14
CA PRO A 123 14.81 -6.73 17.51
C PRO A 123 15.07 -6.16 16.10
N PRO A 124 14.08 -6.18 15.20
CA PRO A 124 14.20 -5.58 13.87
C PRO A 124 14.53 -4.09 13.93
N THR A 125 15.28 -3.62 12.95
CA THR A 125 15.61 -2.20 12.79
C THR A 125 14.55 -1.47 11.97
N ARG A 126 14.46 -0.14 12.13
CA ARG A 126 13.58 0.71 11.31
C ARG A 126 13.84 0.55 9.82
N THR A 127 15.11 0.44 9.42
CA THR A 127 15.51 0.24 8.02
C THR A 127 14.90 -1.02 7.42
N GLN A 128 14.80 -2.11 8.19
CA GLN A 128 14.21 -3.37 7.71
C GLN A 128 12.70 -3.26 7.55
N VAL A 129 12.02 -2.60 8.48
CA VAL A 129 10.59 -2.26 8.37
C VAL A 129 10.34 -1.42 7.12
N GLU A 130 11.14 -0.38 6.92
CA GLU A 130 11.00 0.55 5.78
C GLU A 130 11.30 -0.13 4.44
N ALA A 131 12.24 -1.08 4.40
CA ALA A 131 12.57 -1.83 3.19
C ALA A 131 11.37 -2.67 2.69
N PHE A 132 10.72 -3.45 3.58
CA PHE A 132 9.52 -4.20 3.20
C PHE A 132 8.32 -3.29 2.93
N SER A 133 8.15 -2.22 3.71
CA SER A 133 7.10 -1.21 3.45
C SER A 133 7.26 -0.55 2.07
N ALA A 134 8.50 -0.26 1.66
CA ALA A 134 8.79 0.26 0.32
C ALA A 134 8.48 -0.79 -0.76
N ALA A 135 8.95 -2.02 -0.59
CA ALA A 135 8.71 -3.11 -1.53
C ALA A 135 7.21 -3.35 -1.74
N GLY A 136 6.43 -3.44 -0.66
CA GLY A 136 4.98 -3.60 -0.73
C GLY A 136 4.30 -2.45 -1.49
N THR A 137 4.71 -1.21 -1.22
CA THR A 137 4.16 -0.03 -1.92
C THR A 137 4.47 -0.04 -3.42
N PHE A 138 5.69 -0.38 -3.82
CA PHE A 138 6.05 -0.44 -5.23
C PHE A 138 5.36 -1.59 -5.97
N LEU A 139 5.20 -2.76 -5.32
CA LEU A 139 4.44 -3.87 -5.88
C LEU A 139 2.94 -3.52 -5.99
N ALA A 140 2.38 -2.83 -5.00
CA ALA A 140 0.99 -2.34 -5.04
C ALA A 140 0.75 -1.34 -6.18
N ALA A 141 1.76 -0.55 -6.57
CA ALA A 141 1.65 0.36 -7.71
C ALA A 141 1.63 -0.37 -9.07
N LEU A 142 1.99 -1.65 -9.12
CA LEU A 142 1.87 -2.48 -10.34
C LEU A 142 0.46 -3.05 -10.54
N ASP A 143 -0.40 -2.99 -9.51
CA ASP A 143 -1.75 -3.56 -9.49
C ASP A 143 -2.81 -2.46 -9.73
N GLN A 144 -2.54 -1.58 -10.69
CA GLN A 144 -3.38 -0.44 -11.06
C GLN A 144 -4.07 -0.67 -12.41
N SER A 145 -5.12 0.11 -12.70
CA SER A 145 -5.98 -0.13 -13.87
C SER A 145 -5.22 -0.07 -15.21
N THR A 146 -4.19 0.78 -15.29
CA THR A 146 -3.32 0.92 -16.47
C THR A 146 -2.56 -0.38 -16.80
N PHE A 147 -2.28 -1.23 -15.81
CA PHE A 147 -1.54 -2.49 -15.96
C PHE A 147 -2.44 -3.73 -15.85
N ALA A 148 -3.76 -3.56 -16.02
CA ALA A 148 -4.72 -4.65 -15.93
C ALA A 148 -4.32 -5.84 -16.81
N GLY A 149 -4.29 -7.04 -16.22
CA GLY A 149 -3.90 -8.28 -16.90
C GLY A 149 -2.39 -8.55 -16.96
N LEU A 150 -1.53 -7.60 -16.56
CA LEU A 150 -0.08 -7.79 -16.52
C LEU A 150 0.44 -8.24 -15.15
N CYS A 151 -0.28 -7.87 -14.08
CA CYS A 151 0.06 -8.28 -12.71
C CYS A 151 -0.27 -9.76 -12.49
N ASP A 152 0.78 -10.58 -12.37
CA ASP A 152 0.69 -12.03 -12.14
C ASP A 152 0.49 -12.37 -10.64
N GLU A 153 0.20 -13.64 -10.37
CA GLU A 153 -0.07 -14.12 -9.00
C GLU A 153 1.19 -14.10 -8.10
N ASP A 154 2.37 -14.25 -8.68
CA ASP A 154 3.64 -14.17 -7.92
C ASP A 154 3.86 -12.73 -7.41
N LEU A 155 3.55 -11.71 -8.22
CA LEU A 155 3.62 -10.31 -7.79
C LEU A 155 2.63 -10.00 -6.66
N ARG A 156 1.40 -10.53 -6.73
CA ARG A 156 0.40 -10.39 -5.65
C ARG A 156 0.86 -11.07 -4.38
N ALA A 157 1.33 -12.31 -4.45
CA ALA A 157 1.83 -13.05 -3.30
C ALA A 157 3.03 -12.34 -2.64
N ARG A 158 3.96 -11.79 -3.44
CA ARG A 158 5.09 -10.99 -2.93
C ARG A 158 4.64 -9.68 -2.28
N ARG A 159 3.63 -9.02 -2.85
CA ARG A 159 3.05 -7.81 -2.26
C ARG A 159 2.46 -8.12 -0.89
N GLU A 160 1.58 -9.12 -0.81
CA GLU A 160 0.94 -9.54 0.45
C GLU A 160 1.98 -9.91 1.50
N TYR A 161 3.00 -10.68 1.11
CA TYR A 161 4.12 -11.01 1.99
C TYR A 161 4.85 -9.75 2.48
N ALA A 162 5.19 -8.81 1.59
CA ALA A 162 5.89 -7.59 1.96
C ALA A 162 5.08 -6.71 2.92
N GLU A 163 3.76 -6.59 2.69
CA GLU A 163 2.84 -5.85 3.56
C GLU A 163 2.74 -6.50 4.95
N TRP A 164 2.48 -7.81 5.00
CA TRP A 164 2.47 -8.57 6.25
C TRP A 164 3.80 -8.47 6.99
N ARG A 165 4.91 -8.64 6.27
CA ARG A 165 6.25 -8.65 6.87
C ARG A 165 6.63 -7.28 7.42
N ALA A 166 6.29 -6.20 6.72
CA ALA A 166 6.49 -4.84 7.24
C ALA A 166 5.73 -4.63 8.56
N TRP A 167 4.49 -5.10 8.65
CA TRP A 167 3.69 -5.03 9.88
C TRP A 167 4.28 -5.88 11.02
N ASP A 168 4.70 -7.11 10.73
CA ASP A 168 5.29 -8.01 11.72
C ASP A 168 6.61 -7.46 12.28
N LEU A 169 7.51 -7.00 11.39
CA LEU A 169 8.76 -6.37 11.79
C LEU A 169 8.52 -5.09 12.61
N ALA A 170 7.55 -4.26 12.22
CA ALA A 170 7.20 -3.05 12.96
C ALA A 170 6.69 -3.40 14.37
N THR A 171 5.81 -4.40 14.47
CA THR A 171 5.24 -4.85 15.75
C THR A 171 6.34 -5.39 16.67
N ALA A 172 7.25 -6.19 16.13
CA ALA A 172 8.37 -6.76 16.88
C ALA A 172 9.37 -5.68 17.33
N MET A 173 9.69 -4.72 16.46
CA MET A 173 10.56 -3.57 16.77
C MET A 173 9.98 -2.75 17.92
N HIS A 174 8.69 -2.41 17.90
CA HIS A 174 8.04 -1.63 18.97
C HIS A 174 7.97 -2.40 20.30
N ALA A 175 7.81 -3.72 20.23
CA ALA A 175 7.78 -4.59 21.40
C ALA A 175 9.18 -5.01 21.91
N GLY A 176 10.26 -4.62 21.22
CA GLY A 176 11.63 -5.02 21.58
C GLY A 176 11.87 -6.53 21.53
N ARG A 177 11.12 -7.27 20.69
CA ARG A 177 11.18 -8.74 20.57
C ARG A 177 11.63 -9.17 19.18
N GLN A 178 11.90 -10.46 19.01
CA GLN A 178 12.11 -11.05 17.68
C GLN A 178 10.81 -11.06 16.87
N PRO A 179 10.91 -10.95 15.53
CA PRO A 179 9.76 -11.03 14.64
C PRO A 179 9.20 -12.46 14.60
N SER A 180 8.02 -12.63 14.02
CA SER A 180 7.40 -13.94 13.92
C SER A 180 8.25 -14.88 13.06
N PRO A 181 8.29 -16.20 13.38
CA PRO A 181 8.92 -17.18 12.51
C PRO A 181 8.32 -17.11 11.11
N VAL A 182 9.17 -16.97 10.11
CA VAL A 182 8.75 -17.09 8.71
C VAL A 182 8.70 -18.57 8.41
N ASN A 183 7.52 -19.18 8.54
CA ASN A 183 7.32 -20.53 8.00
C ASN A 183 7.52 -20.42 6.50
N GLY A 184 8.52 -21.14 5.98
CA GLY A 184 9.01 -20.99 4.61
C GLY A 184 7.85 -20.89 3.63
N HIS A 185 7.56 -19.66 3.16
CA HIS A 185 6.78 -19.48 1.96
C HIS A 185 7.60 -20.15 0.87
N GLY A 186 7.15 -21.33 0.45
CA GLY A 186 7.87 -22.20 -0.46
C GLY A 186 8.09 -21.48 -1.78
N HIS A 187 9.22 -20.78 -1.90
CA HIS A 187 9.82 -20.52 -3.19
C HIS A 187 10.33 -21.86 -3.71
N GLY A 188 9.43 -22.59 -4.39
CA GLY A 188 9.78 -23.66 -5.30
C GLY A 188 10.61 -23.08 -6.43
N HIS A 189 11.90 -22.87 -6.19
CA HIS A 189 12.89 -22.77 -7.25
C HIS A 189 13.08 -24.17 -7.83
N GLY A 190 12.22 -24.53 -8.78
CA GLY A 190 12.50 -25.59 -9.75
C GLY A 190 13.52 -25.08 -10.77
N GLY A 191 14.76 -24.87 -10.32
CA GLY A 191 15.92 -24.82 -11.19
C GLY A 191 16.54 -26.22 -11.21
N GLY A 192 16.24 -26.99 -12.24
CA GLY A 192 16.73 -28.35 -12.40
C GLY A 192 16.85 -28.72 -13.88
N SER A 193 18.09 -28.55 -14.37
CA SER A 193 18.69 -29.08 -15.60
C SER A 193 18.19 -28.57 -16.95
#